data_AF-A0A961AWJ2-F1
#
_entry.id   AF-A0A961AWJ2-F1
#
_cell.length_a   1.000
_cell.length_b   1.000
_cell.length_c   1.000
_cell.angle_alpha   90.00
_cell.angle_beta   90.00
_cell.angle_gamma   90.00
#
_symmetry.space_group_name_H-M   'P 1'
#
loop_
_entity.id
_entity.type
_entity.pdbx_description
1 polymer ?
#
loop_
_entity_poly.entity_id
_entity_poly.type
_entity_poly.pdbx_seq_one_letter_code
_entity_poly.pdbx_strand_id
1 'polypeptide(L)'
;MATILGGPAVRRVQEEEVHIWLVVDESASVECQMMLEPGKAPIATSALESQEPVRLGQRLFFYLLKVVRPDGKPFPKERPLYYDIKINGQGLADLGLTEGDRPITYKGEALPSFLIPEKHRHIIQGSCRKPHAERTAKIVQRDQLIEADQLLGQLRNDLEKRPTMLVLTGDQIYADDVATPLLKALNRKGADLVGLDEELPPMEGETAPVSPHRIPLHGRDRILTKKEVFTASHGWNHLMTFGE
;
A
#
# COMPACT_ATOMS: atom_id res chain seq x y z
N MET A 1 -4.44 19.29 -5.85
CA MET A 1 -3.39 18.81 -4.93
C MET A 1 -3.47 17.31 -4.98
N ALA A 2 -2.36 16.65 -5.30
CA ALA A 2 -2.32 15.21 -5.48
C ALA A 2 -2.74 14.50 -4.18
N THR A 3 -3.73 13.62 -4.28
CA THR A 3 -4.23 12.80 -3.17
C THR A 3 -3.40 11.54 -3.09
N ILE A 4 -2.92 11.19 -1.90
CA ILE A 4 -2.25 9.91 -1.66
C ILE A 4 -3.29 8.78 -1.68
N LEU A 5 -3.10 7.84 -2.59
CA LEU A 5 -3.92 6.63 -2.74
C LEU A 5 -3.33 5.45 -1.97
N GLY A 6 -2.01 5.42 -1.80
CA GLY A 6 -1.31 4.36 -1.09
C GLY A 6 0.12 4.75 -0.73
N GLY A 7 0.64 4.14 0.34
CA GLY A 7 1.93 4.51 0.93
C GLY A 7 1.85 5.79 1.80
N PRO A 8 2.98 6.44 2.09
CA PRO A 8 4.33 5.99 1.72
C PRO A 8 4.69 4.69 2.45
N ALA A 9 5.34 3.76 1.75
CA ALA A 9 5.73 2.49 2.34
C ALA A 9 7.14 2.08 1.93
N VAL A 10 7.96 1.77 2.94
CA VAL A 10 9.33 1.29 2.78
C VAL A 10 9.30 -0.09 2.13
N ARG A 11 9.93 -0.24 0.96
CA ARG A 11 9.87 -1.47 0.16
C ARG A 11 11.15 -2.28 0.22
N ARG A 12 12.30 -1.61 0.14
CA ARG A 12 13.63 -2.22 0.14
C ARG A 12 14.56 -1.35 0.95
N VAL A 13 15.29 -1.98 1.86
CA VAL A 13 16.25 -1.31 2.73
C VAL A 13 17.56 -2.09 2.66
N GLN A 14 18.62 -1.39 2.26
CA GLN A 14 20.00 -1.85 2.28
C GLN A 14 20.87 -0.75 2.89
N GLU A 15 22.10 -1.07 3.24
CA GLU A 15 23.03 -0.09 3.79
C GLU A 15 23.33 1.02 2.75
N GLU A 16 23.35 0.69 1.46
CA GLU A 16 23.72 1.62 0.39
C GLU A 16 22.52 2.39 -0.17
N GLU A 17 21.32 1.79 -0.14
CA GLU A 17 20.13 2.37 -0.75
C GLU A 17 18.83 1.98 -0.05
N VAL A 18 17.88 2.91 -0.07
CA VAL A 18 16.53 2.74 0.48
C VAL A 18 15.52 3.06 -0.61
N HIS A 19 14.46 2.27 -0.69
CA HIS A 19 13.35 2.50 -1.61
C HIS A 19 12.02 2.64 -0.87
N ILE A 20 11.30 3.71 -1.18
CA ILE A 20 9.97 4.01 -0.62
C ILE A 20 9.00 4.20 -1.79
N TRP A 21 7.89 3.47 -1.78
CA TRP A 21 6.85 3.65 -2.79
C TRP A 21 5.73 4.54 -2.29
N LEU A 22 5.13 5.29 -3.22
CA LEU A 22 3.99 6.17 -3.01
C LEU A 22 3.08 6.10 -4.23
N VAL A 23 1.78 6.14 -4.04
CA VAL A 23 0.80 6.25 -5.13
C VAL A 23 -0.05 7.48 -4.92
N VAL A 24 -0.20 8.28 -5.97
CA VAL A 24 -1.03 9.48 -6.00
C VAL A 24 -1.94 9.50 -7.22
N ASP A 25 -3.00 10.31 -7.15
CA ASP A 25 -4.02 10.40 -8.20
C ASP A 25 -3.75 11.47 -9.28
N GLU A 26 -2.69 12.25 -9.11
CA GLU A 26 -2.24 13.30 -10.02
C GLU A 26 -0.71 13.31 -10.04
N SER A 27 -0.11 13.61 -11.20
CA SER A 27 1.35 13.77 -11.27
C SER A 27 1.77 14.95 -10.40
N ALA A 28 2.79 14.73 -9.56
CA ALA A 28 3.32 15.70 -8.63
C ALA A 28 4.85 15.65 -8.59
N SER A 29 5.47 16.72 -8.11
CA SER A 29 6.86 16.66 -7.65
C SER A 29 6.87 15.89 -6.34
N VAL A 30 7.58 14.77 -6.28
CA VAL A 30 7.68 13.93 -5.09
C VAL A 30 9.14 13.72 -4.73
N GLU A 31 9.48 14.02 -3.48
CA GLU A 31 10.84 13.87 -2.95
C GLU A 31 10.78 13.13 -1.60
N CYS A 32 11.70 12.20 -1.38
CA CYS A 32 11.93 11.64 -0.05
C CYS A 32 13.18 12.25 0.57
N GLN A 33 13.06 12.77 1.79
CA GLN A 33 14.17 13.26 2.60
C GLN A 33 14.41 12.31 3.76
N MET A 34 15.66 11.86 3.95
CA MET A 34 16.04 10.97 5.05
C MET A 34 16.86 11.70 6.10
N MET A 35 16.57 11.47 7.37
CA MET A 35 17.20 12.14 8.51
C MET A 35 17.58 11.13 9.59
N LEU A 36 18.60 11.48 10.37
CA LEU A 36 18.98 10.72 11.57
C LEU A 36 18.10 11.06 12.78
N GLU A 37 17.56 12.28 12.81
CA GLU A 37 16.71 12.81 13.87
C GLU A 37 15.66 13.75 13.24
N PRO A 38 14.39 13.71 13.69
CA PRO A 38 13.38 14.64 13.21
C PRO A 38 13.78 16.11 13.45
N GLY A 39 13.50 16.98 12.48
CA GLY A 39 13.80 18.42 12.56
C GLY A 39 15.28 18.79 12.34
N LYS A 40 16.15 17.81 12.07
CA LYS A 40 17.52 18.06 11.60
C LYS A 40 17.59 18.07 10.07
N ALA A 41 18.69 18.57 9.54
CA ALA A 41 18.93 18.56 8.10
C ALA A 41 18.93 17.12 7.55
N PRO A 42 18.38 16.89 6.35
CA PRO A 42 18.47 15.60 5.68
C PRO A 42 19.91 15.16 5.47
N ILE A 43 20.18 13.87 5.67
CA ILE A 43 21.45 13.23 5.32
C ILE A 43 21.45 12.66 3.91
N ALA A 44 20.28 12.49 3.31
CA ALA A 44 20.10 12.03 1.94
C ALA A 44 18.72 12.45 1.42
N THR A 45 18.61 12.56 0.10
CA THR A 45 17.39 12.90 -0.62
C THR A 45 17.22 11.93 -1.78
N SER A 46 15.99 11.63 -2.17
CA SER A 46 15.72 10.75 -3.32
C SER A 46 16.34 11.28 -4.61
N ALA A 47 16.86 10.37 -5.43
CA ALA A 47 17.46 10.69 -6.72
C ALA A 47 16.41 11.28 -7.68
N LEU A 48 16.82 12.23 -8.53
CA LEU A 48 15.92 12.97 -9.41
C LEU A 48 15.17 12.06 -10.37
N GLU A 49 15.84 11.04 -10.91
CA GLU A 49 15.25 10.05 -11.81
C GLU A 49 14.15 9.21 -11.15
N SER A 50 14.19 9.07 -9.82
CA SER A 50 13.16 8.34 -9.08
C SER A 50 11.90 9.17 -8.80
N GLN A 51 11.91 10.45 -9.20
CA GLN A 51 10.78 11.37 -9.10
C GLN A 51 9.87 11.31 -10.34
N GLU A 52 10.20 10.51 -11.35
CA GLU A 52 9.30 10.24 -12.48
C GLU A 52 8.37 9.05 -12.15
N PRO A 53 7.04 9.23 -12.18
CA PRO A 53 6.13 8.15 -11.86
C PRO A 53 5.93 7.19 -13.03
N VAL A 54 5.67 5.92 -12.69
CA VAL A 54 5.01 4.99 -13.60
C VAL A 54 3.51 5.30 -13.59
N ARG A 55 2.98 5.76 -14.72
CA ARG A 55 1.55 6.00 -14.90
C ARG A 55 0.84 4.71 -15.32
N LEU A 56 -0.03 4.19 -14.45
CA LEU A 56 -0.81 2.96 -14.70
C LEU A 56 -2.29 3.23 -15.04
N GLY A 57 -2.70 4.51 -15.05
CA GLY A 57 -4.06 4.92 -15.36
C GLY A 57 -4.13 6.41 -15.67
N GLN A 58 -5.31 6.90 -16.05
CA GLN A 58 -5.48 8.33 -16.31
C GLN A 58 -5.12 9.19 -15.08
N ARG A 59 -5.42 8.68 -13.88
CA ARG A 59 -5.22 9.31 -12.58
C ARG A 59 -4.54 8.37 -11.58
N LEU A 60 -3.57 7.58 -12.03
CA LEU A 60 -2.90 6.59 -11.18
C LEU A 60 -1.39 6.61 -11.43
N PHE A 61 -0.65 7.21 -10.50
CA PHE A 61 0.78 7.48 -10.63
C PHE A 61 1.56 6.82 -9.49
N PHE A 62 2.46 5.90 -9.82
CA PHE A 62 3.30 5.16 -8.89
C PHE A 62 4.71 5.73 -8.87
N TYR A 63 5.18 6.12 -7.68
CA TYR A 63 6.54 6.55 -7.44
C TYR A 63 7.28 5.44 -6.69
N LEU A 64 8.53 5.18 -7.09
CA LEU A 64 9.47 4.36 -6.33
C LEU A 64 10.72 5.18 -6.06
N LEU A 65 10.70 5.92 -4.96
CA LEU A 65 11.73 6.87 -4.57
C LEU A 65 12.96 6.10 -4.10
N LYS A 66 14.07 6.25 -4.82
CA LYS A 66 15.37 5.67 -4.45
C LYS A 66 16.20 6.72 -3.72
N VAL A 67 16.64 6.41 -2.51
CA VAL A 67 17.46 7.29 -1.67
C VAL A 67 18.83 6.67 -1.47
N VAL A 68 19.87 7.43 -1.78
CA VAL A 68 21.29 7.08 -1.59
C VAL A 68 21.97 8.27 -0.92
N ARG A 69 22.94 8.01 -0.04
CA ARG A 69 23.69 9.09 0.60
C ARG A 69 24.64 9.77 -0.40
N PRO A 70 24.67 11.12 -0.48
CA PRO A 70 25.53 11.83 -1.42
C PRO A 70 27.03 11.69 -1.10
N ASP A 71 27.39 11.37 0.15
CA ASP A 71 28.78 11.14 0.56
C ASP A 71 29.28 9.71 0.27
N GLY A 72 28.46 8.86 -0.35
CA GLY A 72 28.79 7.47 -0.69
C GLY A 72 28.93 6.54 0.53
N LYS A 73 28.63 7.02 1.75
CA LYS A 73 28.67 6.18 2.95
C LYS A 73 27.40 5.33 3.05
N PRO A 74 27.44 4.20 3.77
CA PRO A 74 26.23 3.47 4.13
C PRO A 74 25.36 4.26 5.12
N PHE A 75 24.06 4.00 5.08
CA PHE A 75 23.13 4.37 6.13
C PHE A 75 23.50 3.65 7.44
N PRO A 76 23.42 4.35 8.59
CA PRO A 76 23.80 3.74 9.86
C PRO A 76 22.82 2.63 10.28
N LYS A 77 23.39 1.57 10.84
CA LYS A 77 22.66 0.45 11.44
C LYS A 77 22.32 0.70 12.90
N GLU A 78 21.44 -0.15 13.44
CA GLU A 78 21.09 -0.20 14.88
C GLU A 78 20.60 1.14 15.46
N ARG A 79 19.95 1.95 14.61
CA ARG A 79 19.23 3.15 15.03
C ARG A 79 18.05 3.46 14.11
N PRO A 80 17.01 4.14 14.61
CA PRO A 80 15.96 4.66 13.76
C PRO A 80 16.50 5.60 12.69
N LEU A 81 16.00 5.41 11.47
CA LEU A 81 16.12 6.33 10.35
C LEU A 81 14.75 6.90 10.05
N TYR A 82 14.66 8.22 10.01
CA TYR A 82 13.41 8.94 9.77
C TYR A 82 13.35 9.38 8.33
N TYR A 83 12.13 9.47 7.78
CA TYR A 83 11.93 10.03 6.46
C TYR A 83 10.73 10.97 6.42
N ASP A 84 10.78 11.95 5.54
CA ASP A 84 9.65 12.79 5.17
C ASP A 84 9.46 12.74 3.65
N ILE A 85 8.20 12.70 3.21
CA ILE A 85 7.86 12.72 1.79
C ILE A 85 7.29 14.09 1.48
N LYS A 86 7.96 14.82 0.60
CA LYS A 86 7.50 16.11 0.08
C LYS A 86 6.70 15.88 -1.19
N ILE A 87 5.43 16.31 -1.20
CA ILE A 87 4.59 16.34 -2.40
C ILE A 87 4.34 17.80 -2.74
N ASN A 88 4.84 18.24 -3.89
CA ASN A 88 4.84 19.65 -4.31
C ASN A 88 5.40 20.59 -3.23
N GLY A 89 6.47 20.15 -2.55
CA GLY A 89 7.15 20.89 -1.48
C GLY A 89 6.51 20.78 -0.09
N GLN A 90 5.33 20.17 0.04
CA GLN A 90 4.65 19.99 1.32
C GLN A 90 5.00 18.64 1.95
N GLY A 91 5.45 18.65 3.20
CA GLY A 91 5.78 17.42 3.93
C GLY A 91 4.57 16.69 4.48
N LEU A 92 4.81 15.53 5.07
CA LEU A 92 3.75 14.69 5.64
C LEU A 92 2.95 15.40 6.73
N ALA A 93 3.59 16.25 7.53
CA ALA A 93 2.92 17.07 8.54
C ALA A 93 2.04 18.16 7.92
N ASP A 94 2.52 18.85 6.88
CA ASP A 94 1.75 19.87 6.16
C ASP A 94 0.51 19.28 5.49
N LEU A 95 0.59 18.01 5.09
CA LEU A 95 -0.51 17.22 4.52
C LEU A 95 -1.46 16.63 5.58
N GLY A 96 -1.19 16.87 6.87
CA GLY A 96 -2.01 16.38 7.98
C GLY A 96 -1.92 14.86 8.21
N LEU A 97 -0.81 14.23 7.81
CA LEU A 97 -0.64 12.77 7.89
C LEU A 97 0.06 12.31 9.16
N THR A 98 0.72 13.21 9.90
CA THR A 98 1.45 12.88 11.13
C THR A 98 0.62 13.08 12.40
N GLU A 99 -0.60 13.61 12.27
CA GLU A 99 -1.53 13.91 13.36
C GLU A 99 -2.96 13.49 13.00
N GLY A 100 -3.89 13.54 13.97
CA GLY A 100 -5.30 13.20 13.76
C GLY A 100 -5.66 11.74 14.09
N ASP A 101 -6.78 11.26 13.54
CA ASP A 101 -7.37 9.97 13.90
C ASP A 101 -6.63 8.75 13.32
N ARG A 102 -5.89 8.94 12.23
CA ARG A 102 -5.18 7.89 11.50
C ARG A 102 -3.80 8.38 11.02
N PRO A 103 -2.90 8.76 11.94
CA PRO A 103 -1.58 9.23 11.57
C PRO A 103 -0.75 8.06 11.01
N ILE A 104 0.16 8.36 10.09
CA ILE A 104 1.16 7.40 9.59
C ILE A 104 2.36 7.26 10.53
N THR A 105 2.36 7.99 11.64
CA THR A 105 3.39 7.98 12.68
C THR A 105 2.85 7.35 13.96
N TYR A 106 3.75 6.74 14.75
CA TYR A 106 3.39 6.28 16.09
C TYR A 106 3.32 7.46 17.07
N LYS A 107 2.56 7.27 18.16
CA LYS A 107 2.39 8.30 19.19
C LYS A 107 3.73 8.83 19.71
N GLY A 108 3.91 10.14 19.60
CA GLY A 108 5.12 10.85 20.03
C GLY A 108 6.20 10.97 18.94
N GLU A 109 6.00 10.37 17.76
CA GLU A 109 6.91 10.50 16.63
C GLU A 109 6.44 11.61 15.69
N ALA A 110 7.36 12.51 15.34
CA ALA A 110 7.09 13.57 14.37
C ALA A 110 7.11 13.06 12.91
N LEU A 111 7.81 11.95 12.65
CA LEU A 111 8.02 11.40 11.32
C LEU A 111 8.00 9.86 11.35
N PRO A 112 7.63 9.21 10.24
CA PRO A 112 7.76 7.76 10.12
C PRO A 112 9.23 7.34 10.15
N SER A 113 9.48 6.13 10.64
CA SER A 113 10.83 5.59 10.78
C SER A 113 10.93 4.10 10.49
N PHE A 114 12.13 3.67 10.10
CA PHE A 114 12.51 2.25 10.02
C PHE A 114 13.90 2.04 10.60
N LEU A 115 14.33 0.79 10.68
CA LEU A 115 15.61 0.37 11.26
C LEU A 115 16.36 -0.50 10.24
N ILE A 116 17.68 -0.30 10.13
CA ILE A 116 18.58 -1.25 9.46
C ILE A 116 19.28 -2.06 10.55
N PRO A 117 18.88 -3.33 10.80
CA PRO A 117 19.55 -4.14 11.80
C PRO A 117 20.82 -4.79 11.24
N GLU A 118 21.80 -5.07 12.08
CA GLU A 118 22.91 -5.99 11.79
C GLU A 118 22.40 -7.42 11.61
N LYS A 119 21.36 -7.78 12.37
CA LYS A 119 20.70 -9.08 12.26
C LYS A 119 19.20 -8.94 12.46
N HIS A 120 18.41 -9.44 11.52
CA HIS A 120 16.97 -9.57 11.69
C HIS A 120 16.66 -10.57 12.82
N ARG A 121 16.26 -10.07 14.00
CA ARG A 121 15.88 -10.91 15.15
C ARG A 121 14.40 -11.25 15.17
N HIS A 122 13.57 -10.28 14.80
CA HIS A 122 12.12 -10.39 14.80
C HIS A 122 11.59 -10.01 13.43
N ILE A 123 10.84 -10.93 12.84
CA ILE A 123 10.21 -10.81 11.52
C ILE A 123 8.74 -11.10 11.72
N ILE A 124 7.88 -10.23 11.17
CA ILE A 124 6.45 -10.53 11.05
C ILE A 124 6.26 -11.17 9.69
N GLN A 125 5.67 -12.36 9.66
CA GLN A 125 5.25 -12.99 8.42
C GLN A 125 3.72 -12.97 8.36
N GLY A 126 3.19 -12.66 7.18
CA GLY A 126 1.76 -12.67 6.91
C GLY A 126 1.44 -13.22 5.53
N SER A 127 0.29 -13.86 5.43
CA SER A 127 -0.31 -14.32 4.17
C SER A 127 -1.83 -14.35 4.32
N CYS A 128 -2.54 -14.60 3.22
CA CYS A 128 -3.98 -14.89 3.25
C CYS A 128 -4.79 -13.77 3.92
N ARG A 129 -4.47 -12.51 3.58
CA ARG A 129 -5.10 -11.37 4.24
C ARG A 129 -6.53 -11.22 3.74
N LYS A 130 -7.49 -11.54 4.59
CA LYS A 130 -8.92 -11.30 4.37
C LYS A 130 -9.47 -10.32 5.42
N PRO A 131 -9.48 -8.99 5.16
CA PRO A 131 -9.88 -7.99 6.16
C PRO A 131 -11.31 -8.15 6.70
N HIS A 132 -12.17 -8.82 5.92
CA HIS A 132 -13.57 -9.09 6.24
C HIS A 132 -13.81 -10.56 6.63
N ALA A 133 -12.77 -11.26 7.11
CA ALA A 133 -12.90 -12.63 7.59
C ALA A 133 -14.05 -12.77 8.61
N GLU A 134 -14.66 -13.95 8.62
CA GLU A 134 -15.92 -14.18 9.31
C GLU A 134 -15.85 -13.84 10.80
N ARG A 135 -16.86 -13.09 11.26
CA ARG A 135 -17.05 -12.77 12.67
C ARG A 135 -18.31 -13.48 13.15
N THR A 136 -18.13 -14.60 13.84
CA THR A 136 -19.22 -15.34 14.48
C THR A 136 -19.26 -15.05 15.98
N ALA A 137 -20.31 -15.52 16.67
CA ALA A 137 -20.38 -15.45 18.13
C ALA A 137 -19.21 -16.18 18.84
N LYS A 138 -18.52 -17.10 18.14
CA LYS A 138 -17.39 -17.87 18.66
C LYS A 138 -16.04 -17.44 18.10
N ILE A 139 -16.02 -16.69 17.00
CA ILE A 139 -14.81 -16.28 16.28
C ILE A 139 -14.87 -14.77 16.05
N VAL A 140 -14.01 -14.04 16.76
CA VAL A 140 -13.75 -12.63 16.45
C VAL A 140 -12.34 -12.54 15.87
N GLN A 141 -12.20 -12.77 14.57
CA GLN A 141 -10.96 -12.51 13.86
C GLN A 141 -10.91 -11.03 13.44
N ARG A 142 -9.86 -10.34 13.87
CA ARG A 142 -9.52 -9.00 13.37
C ARG A 142 -8.46 -9.14 12.28
N ASP A 143 -8.34 -8.13 11.42
CA ASP A 143 -7.24 -8.04 10.47
C ASP A 143 -5.91 -8.07 11.25
N GLN A 144 -5.10 -9.10 11.01
CA GLN A 144 -3.86 -9.34 11.75
C GLN A 144 -2.80 -8.26 11.49
N LEU A 145 -2.92 -7.48 10.41
CA LEU A 145 -2.05 -6.32 10.21
C LEU A 145 -2.32 -5.21 11.25
N ILE A 146 -3.53 -5.15 11.83
CA ILE A 146 -3.82 -4.22 12.94
C ILE A 146 -3.05 -4.64 14.20
N GLU A 147 -3.01 -5.94 14.48
CA GLU A 147 -2.25 -6.48 15.62
C GLU A 147 -0.73 -6.30 15.40
N ALA A 148 -0.25 -6.49 14.16
CA ALA A 148 1.13 -6.21 13.78
C ALA A 148 1.50 -4.73 13.97
N ASP A 149 0.63 -3.81 13.56
CA ASP A 149 0.81 -2.37 13.76
C ASP A 149 0.88 -2.00 15.26
N GLN A 150 -0.04 -2.55 16.08
CA GLN A 150 -0.03 -2.34 17.52
C GLN A 150 1.24 -2.88 18.18
N LEU A 151 1.67 -4.08 17.81
CA LEU A 151 2.91 -4.68 18.30
C LEU A 151 4.12 -3.80 17.95
N LEU A 152 4.21 -3.34 16.70
CA LEU A 152 5.29 -2.46 16.26
C LEU A 152 5.27 -1.14 17.01
N GLY A 153 4.09 -0.54 17.21
CA GLY A 153 3.94 0.68 18.01
C GLY A 153 4.37 0.50 19.47
N GLN A 154 4.06 -0.63 20.10
CA GLN A 154 4.48 -0.95 21.48
C GLN A 154 6.00 -1.14 21.60
N LEU A 155 6.60 -1.85 20.63
CA LEU A 155 8.02 -2.22 20.67
C LEU A 155 8.94 -1.21 19.97
N ARG A 156 8.41 -0.12 19.42
CA ARG A 156 9.17 0.81 18.55
C ARG A 156 10.50 1.33 19.14
N ASN A 157 10.58 1.47 20.46
CA ASN A 157 11.75 1.97 21.19
C ASN A 157 12.68 0.87 21.71
N ASP A 158 12.26 -0.40 21.66
CA ASP A 158 13.06 -1.55 22.07
C ASP A 158 13.69 -2.16 20.81
N LEU A 159 14.87 -1.66 20.41
CA LEU A 159 15.55 -2.08 19.17
C LEU A 159 15.88 -3.58 19.15
N GLU A 160 15.99 -4.20 20.31
CA GLU A 160 16.25 -5.64 20.43
C GLU A 160 15.00 -6.47 20.08
N LYS A 161 13.81 -5.99 20.45
CA LYS A 161 12.54 -6.71 20.25
C LYS A 161 11.71 -6.22 19.06
N ARG A 162 11.96 -5.00 18.58
CA ARG A 162 11.20 -4.39 17.47
C ARG A 162 11.30 -5.27 16.22
N PRO A 163 10.15 -5.64 15.60
CA PRO A 163 10.18 -6.28 14.29
C PRO A 163 10.82 -5.38 13.24
N THR A 164 11.72 -5.95 12.44
CA THR A 164 12.53 -5.21 11.45
C THR A 164 12.11 -5.47 10.01
N MET A 165 11.28 -6.49 9.79
CA MET A 165 10.83 -6.89 8.47
C MET A 165 9.41 -7.45 8.53
N LEU A 166 8.60 -7.03 7.57
CA LEU A 166 7.32 -7.65 7.25
C LEU A 166 7.49 -8.46 5.97
N VAL A 167 7.26 -9.77 6.04
CA VAL A 167 7.33 -10.69 4.91
C VAL A 167 5.92 -11.12 4.55
N LEU A 168 5.45 -10.70 3.38
CA LEU A 168 4.14 -11.08 2.83
C LEU A 168 4.33 -12.21 1.82
N THR A 169 3.94 -13.43 2.17
CA THR A 169 4.30 -14.65 1.41
C THR A 169 3.21 -15.19 0.49
N GLY A 170 2.05 -14.53 0.40
CA GLY A 170 0.96 -14.96 -0.47
C GLY A 170 -0.34 -14.20 -0.18
N ASP A 171 -1.26 -14.26 -1.13
CA ASP A 171 -2.67 -13.84 -1.02
C ASP A 171 -2.84 -12.53 -0.21
N GLN A 172 -2.17 -11.47 -0.68
CA GLN A 172 -2.30 -10.14 -0.09
C GLN A 172 -3.68 -9.53 -0.33
N ILE A 173 -4.34 -9.98 -1.40
CA ILE A 173 -5.75 -9.73 -1.72
C ILE A 173 -6.42 -11.03 -2.13
N TYR A 174 -7.72 -11.12 -1.92
CA TYR A 174 -8.60 -12.11 -2.54
C TYR A 174 -9.38 -11.40 -3.63
N ALA A 175 -9.24 -11.86 -4.87
CA ALA A 175 -9.99 -11.29 -5.99
C ALA A 175 -11.39 -11.89 -6.10
N ASP A 176 -11.63 -13.11 -5.61
CA ASP A 176 -12.91 -13.80 -5.75
C ASP A 176 -13.94 -13.39 -4.67
N ASP A 177 -13.47 -13.29 -3.43
CA ASP A 177 -14.30 -12.95 -2.28
C ASP A 177 -13.95 -11.58 -1.71
N VAL A 178 -14.48 -10.52 -2.33
CA VAL A 178 -14.32 -9.15 -1.85
C VAL A 178 -15.54 -8.73 -1.02
N ALA A 179 -15.29 -8.09 0.12
CA ALA A 179 -16.34 -7.49 0.92
C ALA A 179 -17.21 -6.55 0.08
N THR A 180 -18.54 -6.70 0.14
CA THR A 180 -19.49 -5.90 -0.65
C THR A 180 -19.24 -4.37 -0.56
N PRO A 181 -18.96 -3.77 0.61
CA PRO A 181 -18.67 -2.34 0.69
C PRO A 181 -17.36 -1.94 -0.02
N LEU A 182 -16.36 -2.83 0.03
CA LEU A 182 -15.07 -2.61 -0.62
C LEU A 182 -15.22 -2.70 -2.14
N LEU A 183 -15.90 -3.73 -2.66
CA LEU A 183 -16.17 -3.86 -4.10
C LEU A 183 -16.90 -2.62 -4.63
N LYS A 184 -17.92 -2.12 -3.93
CA LYS A 184 -18.63 -0.90 -4.32
C LYS A 184 -17.69 0.33 -4.41
N ALA A 185 -16.72 0.43 -3.51
CA ALA A 185 -15.73 1.51 -3.53
C ALA A 185 -14.73 1.32 -4.69
N LEU A 186 -14.24 0.10 -4.89
CA LEU A 186 -13.32 -0.27 -5.98
C LEU A 186 -13.95 -0.02 -7.34
N ASN A 187 -15.19 -0.43 -7.59
CA ASN A 187 -15.88 -0.19 -8.88
C ASN A 187 -15.90 1.30 -9.26
N ARG A 188 -16.08 2.19 -8.27
CA ARG A 188 -16.10 3.64 -8.50
C ARG A 188 -14.68 4.17 -8.72
N LYS A 189 -13.77 3.80 -7.82
CA LYS A 189 -12.39 4.31 -7.85
C LYS A 189 -11.59 3.77 -9.03
N GLY A 190 -11.75 2.51 -9.41
CA GLY A 190 -11.11 1.90 -10.56
C GLY A 190 -11.40 2.65 -11.84
N ALA A 191 -12.68 2.89 -12.14
CA ALA A 191 -13.09 3.68 -13.29
C ALA A 191 -12.48 5.09 -13.28
N ASP A 192 -12.51 5.78 -12.13
CA ASP A 192 -11.96 7.14 -11.99
C ASP A 192 -10.42 7.18 -12.16
N LEU A 193 -9.71 6.17 -11.65
CA LEU A 193 -8.25 6.13 -11.57
C LEU A 193 -7.61 5.59 -12.85
N VAL A 194 -8.16 4.51 -13.40
CA VAL A 194 -7.68 3.91 -14.64
C VAL A 194 -8.18 4.72 -15.84
N GLY A 195 -9.42 5.20 -15.79
CA GLY A 195 -10.04 5.96 -16.88
C GLY A 195 -10.37 5.11 -18.11
N LEU A 196 -10.55 3.81 -17.92
CA LEU A 196 -11.00 2.86 -18.94
C LEU A 196 -12.28 2.18 -18.43
N ASP A 197 -13.29 2.09 -19.29
CA ASP A 197 -14.43 1.19 -19.04
C ASP A 197 -14.02 -0.18 -19.59
N GLU A 198 -13.43 -1.00 -18.72
CA GLU A 198 -12.97 -2.33 -19.10
C GLU A 198 -14.17 -3.24 -19.34
N GLU A 199 -14.18 -3.90 -20.49
CA GLU A 199 -15.25 -4.80 -20.90
C GLU A 199 -14.79 -6.24 -20.88
N LEU A 200 -15.61 -7.12 -20.31
CA LEU A 200 -15.43 -8.56 -20.44
C LEU A 200 -15.95 -9.02 -21.80
N PRO A 201 -15.31 -10.03 -22.42
CA PRO A 201 -15.82 -10.60 -23.67
C PRO A 201 -17.25 -11.13 -23.48
N PRO A 202 -18.06 -11.21 -24.55
CA PRO A 202 -19.43 -11.71 -24.45
C PRO A 202 -19.48 -13.10 -23.78
N MET A 203 -20.53 -13.35 -23.01
CA MET A 203 -20.80 -14.67 -22.43
C MET A 203 -21.33 -15.62 -23.50
N GLU A 204 -21.25 -16.94 -23.27
CA GLU A 204 -21.82 -17.91 -24.19
C GLU A 204 -23.34 -17.67 -24.36
N GLY A 205 -23.76 -17.44 -25.60
CA GLY A 205 -25.14 -17.06 -25.95
C GLY A 205 -25.43 -15.55 -25.96
N GLU A 206 -24.45 -14.70 -25.63
CA GLU A 206 -24.55 -13.23 -25.69
C GLU A 206 -23.67 -12.68 -26.82
N THR A 207 -24.14 -11.61 -27.46
CA THR A 207 -23.42 -10.96 -28.58
C THR A 207 -22.71 -9.67 -28.18
N ALA A 208 -23.01 -9.14 -26.99
CA ALA A 208 -22.46 -7.89 -26.49
C ALA A 208 -21.45 -8.12 -25.36
N PRO A 209 -20.39 -7.30 -25.29
CA PRO A 209 -19.50 -7.28 -24.14
C PRO A 209 -20.24 -6.86 -22.86
N VAL A 210 -19.71 -7.27 -21.71
CA VAL A 210 -20.28 -6.96 -20.40
C VAL A 210 -19.32 -6.05 -19.64
N SER A 211 -19.77 -4.85 -19.29
CA SER A 211 -19.03 -3.96 -18.37
C SER A 211 -19.22 -4.43 -16.91
N PRO A 212 -18.16 -4.82 -16.19
CA PRO A 212 -18.27 -5.31 -14.81
C PRO A 212 -18.83 -4.29 -13.81
N HIS A 213 -18.71 -3.00 -14.13
CA HIS A 213 -19.29 -1.91 -13.34
C HIS A 213 -20.83 -1.90 -13.37
N ARG A 214 -21.45 -2.51 -14.39
CA ARG A 214 -22.92 -2.62 -14.51
C ARG A 214 -23.48 -3.87 -13.83
N ILE A 215 -22.62 -4.80 -13.41
CA ILE A 215 -23.07 -6.00 -12.71
C ILE A 215 -23.47 -5.62 -11.29
N PRO A 216 -24.69 -5.98 -10.83
CA PRO A 216 -25.09 -5.76 -9.45
C PRO A 216 -24.13 -6.42 -8.46
N LEU A 217 -23.98 -5.82 -7.28
CA LEU A 217 -23.31 -6.47 -6.16
C LEU A 217 -23.94 -7.85 -5.91
N HIS A 218 -23.14 -8.85 -5.57
CA HIS A 218 -23.55 -10.26 -5.47
C HIS A 218 -24.02 -10.94 -6.77
N GLY A 219 -23.90 -10.29 -7.93
CA GLY A 219 -24.35 -10.84 -9.22
C GLY A 219 -23.23 -11.41 -10.11
N ARG A 220 -21.99 -11.41 -9.64
CA ARG A 220 -20.80 -11.74 -10.46
C ARG A 220 -20.60 -13.24 -10.68
N ASP A 221 -21.15 -14.08 -9.79
CA ASP A 221 -21.14 -15.54 -9.87
C ASP A 221 -21.73 -16.09 -11.17
N ARG A 222 -22.80 -15.47 -11.67
CA ARG A 222 -23.48 -15.83 -12.94
C ARG A 222 -22.58 -15.71 -14.16
N ILE A 223 -21.55 -14.87 -14.09
CA ILE A 223 -20.56 -14.69 -15.17
C ILE A 223 -19.47 -15.73 -15.04
N LEU A 224 -18.99 -15.96 -13.80
CA LEU A 224 -17.92 -16.91 -13.51
C LEU A 224 -18.29 -18.34 -13.93
N THR A 225 -19.53 -18.78 -13.70
CA THR A 225 -20.00 -20.12 -14.10
C THR A 225 -20.00 -20.35 -15.61
N LYS A 226 -19.95 -19.28 -16.42
CA LYS A 226 -19.96 -19.37 -17.89
C LYS A 226 -18.61 -19.04 -18.53
N LYS A 227 -17.56 -18.84 -17.74
CA LYS A 227 -16.23 -18.49 -18.23
C LYS A 227 -15.15 -19.36 -17.58
N GLU A 228 -14.52 -20.21 -18.39
CA GLU A 228 -13.42 -21.10 -17.96
C GLU A 228 -12.15 -20.36 -17.52
N VAL A 229 -12.11 -19.03 -17.64
CA VAL A 229 -10.94 -18.20 -17.31
C VAL A 229 -10.85 -17.89 -15.81
N PHE A 230 -11.95 -18.02 -15.06
CA PHE A 230 -11.97 -17.71 -13.63
C PHE A 230 -12.10 -18.98 -12.79
N THR A 231 -11.28 -19.08 -11.75
CA THR A 231 -11.40 -20.09 -10.70
C THR A 231 -11.80 -19.41 -9.40
N ALA A 232 -13.01 -19.71 -8.90
CA ALA A 232 -13.54 -19.09 -7.70
C ALA A 232 -14.36 -20.09 -6.89
N SER A 233 -14.13 -20.12 -5.57
CA SER A 233 -14.97 -20.87 -4.63
C SER A 233 -16.14 -20.01 -4.11
N HIS A 234 -15.93 -18.70 -4.07
CA HIS A 234 -16.90 -17.69 -3.64
C HIS A 234 -16.88 -16.57 -4.69
N GLY A 235 -17.88 -16.53 -5.57
CA GLY A 235 -17.83 -15.70 -6.79
C GLY A 235 -18.73 -14.47 -6.79
N TRP A 236 -19.49 -14.24 -5.71
CA TRP A 236 -20.54 -13.22 -5.69
C TRP A 236 -20.02 -11.80 -5.91
N ASN A 237 -18.80 -11.51 -5.42
CA ASN A 237 -18.15 -10.20 -5.46
C ASN A 237 -16.71 -10.30 -5.99
N HIS A 238 -16.55 -10.98 -7.14
CA HIS A 238 -15.24 -11.20 -7.74
C HIS A 238 -14.74 -9.96 -8.51
N LEU A 239 -13.47 -9.56 -8.37
CA LEU A 239 -12.82 -8.51 -9.15
C LEU A 239 -12.55 -8.99 -10.58
N MET A 240 -12.99 -8.24 -11.58
CA MET A 240 -13.04 -8.66 -12.98
C MET A 240 -12.27 -7.74 -13.94
N THR A 241 -11.73 -6.64 -13.44
CA THR A 241 -11.03 -5.60 -14.24
C THR A 241 -9.69 -5.24 -13.60
N PHE A 242 -8.74 -4.69 -14.36
CA PHE A 242 -7.47 -4.18 -13.82
C PHE A 242 -7.66 -3.00 -12.86
N GLY A 243 -8.72 -2.21 -13.04
CA GLY A 243 -9.03 -1.10 -12.12
C GLY A 243 -9.58 -1.50 -10.76
N GLU A 244 -9.88 -2.78 -10.54
CA GLU A 244 -10.47 -3.28 -9.29
C GLU A 244 -9.44 -3.87 -8.31
#